data_AF-U7R5X3-F1
#
_entry.id   AF-U7R5X3-F1
#
_cell.length_a   1.000
_cell.length_b   1.000
_cell.length_c   1.000
_cell.angle_alpha   90.00
_cell.angle_beta   90.00
_cell.angle_gamma   90.00
#
_symmetry.space_group_name_H-M   'P 1'
#
loop_
_entity.id
_entity.type
_entity.pdbx_description
1 polymer ?
#
loop_
_entity_poly.entity_id
_entity_poly.type
_entity_poly.pdbx_seq_one_letter_code
_entity_poly.pdbx_strand_id
1 'polypeptide(L)'
;MTSSLPGMQKVMRSLSRYELYFLDSVTIGNTQVTKAAQGTHVRVIRRNIFLDNVQSEAETRYQLNRAISIARKNGSAIAIGHPHPTTIRALQQMLPTLPADIELVSPSRLLSSTPVGDNHRKWGEQCEIKEVPTTVTSQDYLAVISNTLVDNPVVNTVSQHIRKLAGDKSQGKTE
;
A
#
# COMPACT_ATOMS: atom_id res chain seq x y z
N MET A 1 19.44 -10.74 -4.24
CA MET A 1 18.60 -11.35 -5.30
C MET A 1 18.70 -10.57 -6.60
N THR A 2 18.35 -9.27 -6.61
CA THR A 2 18.40 -8.41 -7.80
C THR A 2 19.79 -8.18 -8.39
N SER A 3 20.87 -8.43 -7.64
CA SER A 3 22.26 -8.41 -8.12
C SER A 3 22.69 -9.63 -8.95
N SER A 4 21.92 -10.73 -8.95
CA SER A 4 22.28 -11.94 -9.71
C SER A 4 21.66 -11.89 -11.09
N LEU A 5 22.47 -11.65 -12.13
CA LEU A 5 22.00 -11.65 -13.52
C LEU A 5 21.39 -12.99 -13.92
N PRO A 6 22.03 -14.17 -13.71
CA PRO A 6 21.43 -15.45 -14.07
C PRO A 6 20.12 -15.74 -13.31
N GLY A 7 20.06 -15.31 -12.04
CA GLY A 7 18.83 -15.42 -11.23
C GLY A 7 17.71 -14.57 -11.79
N MET A 8 17.98 -13.29 -12.06
CA MET A 8 16.98 -12.38 -12.61
C MET A 8 16.54 -12.77 -14.02
N GLN A 9 17.42 -13.33 -14.86
CA GLN A 9 17.02 -13.84 -16.19
C GLN A 9 16.02 -15.00 -16.08
N LYS A 10 16.12 -15.85 -15.06
CA LYS A 10 15.10 -16.88 -14.80
C LYS A 10 13.78 -16.23 -14.39
N VAL A 11 13.82 -15.25 -13.49
CA VAL A 11 12.63 -14.48 -13.07
C VAL A 11 11.96 -13.80 -14.28
N MET A 12 12.73 -13.10 -15.11
CA MET A 12 12.19 -12.39 -16.28
C MET A 12 11.59 -13.36 -17.30
N ARG A 13 12.22 -14.51 -17.55
CA ARG A 13 11.63 -15.56 -18.40
C ARG A 13 10.32 -16.10 -17.85
N SER A 14 10.22 -16.30 -16.54
CA SER A 14 8.97 -16.74 -15.91
C SER A 14 7.89 -15.66 -16.01
N LEU A 15 8.23 -14.39 -15.77
CA LEU A 15 7.31 -13.26 -15.87
C LEU A 15 6.86 -12.99 -17.31
N SER A 16 7.69 -13.29 -18.31
CA SER A 16 7.37 -13.11 -19.74
C SER A 16 6.18 -13.94 -20.24
N ARG A 17 5.64 -14.85 -19.41
CA ARG A 17 4.43 -15.60 -19.73
C ARG A 17 3.15 -14.85 -19.34
N TYR A 18 3.29 -13.71 -18.67
CA TYR A 18 2.20 -12.91 -18.13
C TYR A 18 2.34 -11.45 -18.57
N GLU A 19 1.23 -10.72 -18.58
CA GLU A 19 1.19 -9.28 -18.86
C GLU A 19 1.56 -8.47 -17.60
N LEU A 20 2.77 -8.69 -17.07
CA LEU A 20 3.27 -8.06 -15.85
C LEU A 20 4.46 -7.14 -16.12
N TYR A 21 4.59 -6.10 -15.31
CA TYR A 21 5.79 -5.29 -15.20
C TYR A 21 6.57 -5.63 -13.92
N PHE A 22 7.85 -5.28 -13.89
CA PHE A 22 8.70 -5.43 -12.73
C PHE A 22 9.04 -4.06 -12.12
N LEU A 23 8.73 -3.87 -10.84
CA LEU A 23 9.16 -2.70 -10.07
C LEU A 23 10.42 -3.04 -9.27
N ASP A 24 11.56 -2.46 -9.68
CA ASP A 24 12.83 -2.61 -8.97
C ASP A 24 12.92 -1.60 -7.80
N SER A 25 12.91 -2.13 -6.57
CA SER A 25 13.12 -1.35 -5.35
C SER A 25 14.58 -0.94 -5.13
N VAL A 26 15.52 -1.45 -5.93
CA VAL A 26 16.95 -1.11 -5.85
C VAL A 26 17.53 -1.38 -4.47
N THR A 27 17.41 -2.61 -4.00
CA THR A 27 18.00 -3.05 -2.72
C THR A 27 19.54 -3.06 -2.74
N ILE A 28 20.15 -3.01 -3.92
CA ILE A 28 21.60 -2.94 -4.12
C ILE A 28 21.93 -2.04 -5.33
N GLY A 29 23.00 -1.27 -5.22
CA GLY A 29 23.39 -0.29 -6.26
C GLY A 29 23.61 -0.91 -7.64
N ASN A 30 24.10 -2.15 -7.71
CA ASN A 30 24.38 -2.87 -8.96
C ASN A 30 23.31 -3.91 -9.33
N THR A 31 22.03 -3.54 -9.18
CA THR A 31 20.90 -4.37 -9.64
C THR A 31 21.04 -4.72 -11.13
N GLN A 32 20.79 -5.99 -11.47
CA GLN A 32 20.88 -6.56 -12.80
C GLN A 32 19.51 -6.66 -13.49
N VAL A 33 18.44 -6.13 -12.86
CA VAL A 33 17.05 -6.29 -13.31
C VAL A 33 16.83 -5.77 -14.73
N THR A 34 17.27 -4.54 -15.03
CA THR A 34 17.13 -3.96 -16.38
C THR A 34 17.87 -4.78 -17.43
N LYS A 35 19.08 -5.25 -17.11
CA LYS A 35 19.87 -6.11 -18.02
C LYS A 35 19.20 -7.48 -18.21
N ALA A 36 18.65 -8.06 -17.15
CA ALA A 36 17.97 -9.34 -17.20
C ALA A 36 16.66 -9.31 -17.99
N ALA A 37 15.99 -8.16 -18.06
CA ALA A 37 14.78 -7.95 -18.85
C ALA A 37 15.06 -7.72 -20.34
N GLN A 38 16.34 -7.54 -20.74
CA GLN A 38 16.67 -7.41 -22.16
C GLN A 38 16.30 -8.69 -22.91
N GLY A 39 15.59 -8.52 -24.03
CA GLY A 39 15.08 -9.64 -24.83
C GLY A 39 13.78 -10.24 -24.31
N THR A 40 13.17 -9.68 -23.25
CA THR A 40 11.80 -9.99 -22.84
C THR A 40 10.89 -8.79 -23.07
N HIS A 41 9.56 -9.01 -23.00
CA HIS A 41 8.58 -7.92 -23.04
C HIS A 41 8.30 -7.30 -21.66
N VAL A 42 8.91 -7.84 -20.60
CA VAL A 42 8.67 -7.42 -19.22
C VAL A 42 9.22 -6.01 -19.03
N ARG A 43 8.32 -5.04 -18.87
CA ARG A 43 8.71 -3.65 -18.62
C ARG A 43 9.25 -3.50 -17.20
N VAL A 44 10.35 -2.76 -17.06
CA VAL A 44 10.98 -2.50 -15.76
C VAL A 44 10.81 -1.03 -15.42
N ILE A 45 10.25 -0.76 -14.24
CA ILE A 45 10.25 0.57 -13.60
C ILE A 45 11.07 0.50 -12.32
N ARG A 46 11.61 1.64 -11.90
CA ARG A 46 12.57 1.71 -10.80
C ARG A 46 12.16 2.75 -9.79
N ARG A 47 12.32 2.42 -8.51
CA ARG A 47 12.20 3.38 -7.42
C ARG A 47 13.16 4.57 -7.59
N ASN A 48 12.66 5.77 -7.30
CA ASN A 48 13.47 6.98 -7.13
C ASN A 48 13.78 7.25 -5.65
N ILE A 49 12.78 7.14 -4.77
CA ILE A 49 12.88 7.52 -3.34
C ILE A 49 12.39 6.39 -2.44
N PHE A 50 13.07 6.21 -1.30
CA PHE A 50 12.62 5.34 -0.21
C PHE A 50 12.12 6.27 0.91
N LEU A 51 10.86 6.14 1.31
CA LEU A 51 10.20 7.09 2.20
C LEU A 51 10.66 6.94 3.65
N ASP A 52 10.85 5.70 4.10
CA ASP A 52 10.93 5.36 5.52
C ASP A 52 12.14 4.51 5.86
N ASN A 53 13.28 4.80 5.20
CA ASN A 53 14.55 4.18 5.55
C ASN A 53 14.94 4.48 7.02
N VAL A 54 14.50 5.63 7.53
CA VAL A 54 14.45 5.93 8.96
C VAL A 54 12.99 5.96 9.37
N GLN A 55 12.62 5.18 10.40
CA GLN A 55 11.25 5.06 10.89
C GLN A 55 10.80 6.30 11.69
N SER A 56 10.75 7.45 11.02
CA SER A 56 10.29 8.72 11.59
C SER A 56 9.32 9.39 10.62
N GLU A 57 8.30 10.03 11.19
CA GLU A 57 7.40 10.88 10.40
C GLU A 57 8.16 12.00 9.71
N ALA A 58 9.11 12.63 10.39
CA ALA A 58 9.88 13.75 9.83
C ALA A 58 10.67 13.33 8.59
N GLU A 59 11.31 12.14 8.62
CA GLU A 59 12.02 11.60 7.47
C GLU A 59 11.05 11.28 6.33
N THR A 60 9.91 10.64 6.63
CA THR A 60 8.89 10.35 5.62
C THR A 60 8.41 11.63 4.94
N ARG A 61 8.19 12.70 5.71
CA ARG A 61 7.79 14.00 5.15
C ARG A 61 8.87 14.61 4.25
N TYR A 62 10.11 14.57 4.70
CA TYR A 62 11.26 15.04 3.93
C TYR A 62 11.40 14.28 2.61
N GLN A 63 11.33 12.95 2.65
CA GLN A 63 11.45 12.11 1.47
C GLN A 63 10.28 12.27 0.50
N LEU A 64 9.05 12.48 1.00
CA LEU A 64 7.91 12.77 0.11
C LEU A 64 8.10 14.10 -0.64
N ASN A 65 8.55 15.15 0.04
CA ASN A 65 8.87 16.44 -0.60
C ASN A 65 10.01 16.32 -1.63
N ARG A 66 10.98 15.44 -1.36
CA ARG A 66 12.03 15.11 -2.33
C ARG A 66 11.47 14.37 -3.54
N ALA A 67 10.53 13.44 -3.35
CA ALA A 67 9.85 12.74 -4.45
C ALA A 67 9.07 13.72 -5.34
N ILE A 68 8.37 14.70 -4.74
CA ILE A 68 7.68 15.79 -5.46
C ILE A 68 8.68 16.59 -6.32
N SER A 69 9.82 16.98 -5.74
CA SER A 69 10.86 17.70 -6.48
C SER A 69 11.40 16.90 -7.67
N ILE A 70 11.59 15.58 -7.50
CA ILE A 70 12.01 14.69 -8.59
C ILE A 70 10.93 14.58 -9.66
N ALA A 71 9.65 14.45 -9.26
CA ALA A 71 8.53 14.36 -10.18
C ALA A 71 8.42 15.62 -11.06
N ARG A 72 8.57 16.80 -10.47
CA ARG A 72 8.59 18.07 -11.21
C ARG A 72 9.72 18.15 -12.23
N LYS A 73 10.90 17.64 -11.87
CA LYS A 73 12.07 17.67 -12.76
C LYS A 73 11.97 16.66 -13.89
N ASN A 74 11.46 15.46 -13.61
CA ASN A 74 11.54 14.31 -14.52
C ASN A 74 10.17 13.92 -15.12
N GLY A 75 9.11 14.64 -14.80
CA GLY A 75 7.72 14.31 -15.14
C GLY A 75 7.06 13.30 -14.20
N SER A 76 7.82 12.42 -13.55
CA SER A 76 7.30 11.47 -12.57
C SER A 76 8.35 11.02 -11.55
N ALA A 77 7.89 10.48 -10.42
CA ALA A 77 8.74 9.83 -9.43
C ALA A 77 8.01 8.64 -8.78
N ILE A 78 8.73 7.56 -8.56
CA ILE A 78 8.27 6.40 -7.78
C ILE A 78 8.90 6.47 -6.39
N ALA A 79 8.06 6.71 -5.38
CA ALA A 79 8.42 6.58 -3.98
C ALA A 79 7.86 5.26 -3.44
N ILE A 80 8.66 4.52 -2.66
CA ILE A 80 8.19 3.32 -1.96
C ILE A 80 8.49 3.46 -0.47
N GLY A 81 7.74 2.76 0.37
CA GLY A 81 8.02 2.59 1.79
C GLY A 81 7.27 1.38 2.34
N HIS A 82 7.41 1.14 3.63
CA HIS A 82 6.73 0.09 4.36
C HIS A 82 5.50 0.64 5.09
N PRO A 83 4.52 -0.20 5.45
CA PRO A 83 3.35 0.21 6.20
C PRO A 83 3.65 0.37 7.71
N HIS A 84 4.72 1.09 8.06
CA HIS A 84 5.00 1.43 9.46
C HIS A 84 4.02 2.48 9.97
N PRO A 85 3.68 2.47 11.28
CA PRO A 85 2.78 3.47 11.85
C PRO A 85 3.24 4.91 11.60
N THR A 86 4.55 5.17 11.68
CA THR A 86 5.15 6.46 11.38
C THR A 86 4.99 6.87 9.92
N THR A 87 5.23 5.94 8.98
CA THR A 87 5.03 6.17 7.53
C THR A 87 3.57 6.52 7.23
N ILE A 88 2.63 5.73 7.76
CA ILE A 88 1.20 5.92 7.52
C ILE A 88 0.72 7.27 8.08
N ARG A 89 1.09 7.63 9.32
CA ARG A 89 0.69 8.92 9.91
C ARG A 89 1.22 10.12 9.12
N ALA A 90 2.48 10.07 8.68
CA ALA A 90 3.04 11.13 7.86
C ALA A 90 2.32 11.27 6.51
N LEU A 91 2.03 10.16 5.84
CA LEU A 91 1.30 10.17 4.57
C LEU A 91 -0.14 10.67 4.74
N GLN A 92 -0.86 10.24 5.78
CA GLN A 92 -2.21 10.73 6.06
C GLN A 92 -2.28 12.25 6.23
N GLN A 93 -1.24 12.86 6.82
CA GLN A 93 -1.15 14.31 6.99
C GLN A 93 -0.79 15.03 5.68
N MET A 94 0.10 14.45 4.87
CA MET A 94 0.68 15.14 3.71
C MET A 94 -0.10 14.97 2.40
N LEU A 95 -0.67 13.79 2.17
CA LEU A 95 -1.36 13.50 0.90
C LEU A 95 -2.52 14.48 0.62
N PRO A 96 -3.33 14.90 1.61
CA PRO A 96 -4.35 15.94 1.40
C PRO A 96 -3.79 17.33 1.06
N THR A 97 -2.53 17.58 1.42
CA THR A 97 -1.84 18.87 1.19
C THR A 97 -0.94 18.85 -0.03
N LEU A 98 -1.07 17.84 -0.91
CA LEU A 98 -0.28 17.77 -2.12
C LEU A 98 -0.51 19.01 -2.99
N PRO A 99 0.54 19.57 -3.60
CA PRO A 99 0.40 20.64 -4.57
C PRO A 99 -0.52 20.24 -5.74
N ALA A 100 -1.28 21.18 -6.28
CA ALA A 100 -2.24 20.92 -7.36
C ALA A 100 -1.59 20.38 -8.66
N ASP A 101 -0.29 20.58 -8.85
CA ASP A 101 0.50 20.05 -9.97
C ASP A 101 0.96 18.59 -9.76
N ILE A 102 0.62 17.97 -8.63
CA ILE A 102 1.05 16.61 -8.29
C ILE A 102 -0.17 15.69 -8.18
N GLU A 103 -0.19 14.67 -9.04
CA GLU A 103 -1.20 13.60 -9.02
C GLU A 103 -0.58 12.29 -8.53
N LEU A 104 -1.26 11.60 -7.61
CA LEU A 104 -0.94 10.22 -7.26
C LEU A 104 -1.58 9.29 -8.29
N VAL A 105 -0.75 8.47 -8.94
CA VAL A 105 -1.19 7.51 -9.95
C VAL A 105 -0.72 6.10 -9.60
N SER A 106 -1.38 5.09 -10.19
CA SER A 106 -0.86 3.72 -10.11
C SER A 106 0.49 3.63 -10.83
N PRO A 107 1.44 2.80 -10.36
CA PRO A 107 2.72 2.62 -11.05
C PRO A 107 2.56 2.16 -12.51
N SER A 108 1.48 1.44 -12.83
CA SER A 108 1.17 1.01 -14.20
C SER A 108 0.95 2.17 -15.18
N ARG A 109 0.41 3.31 -14.74
CA ARG A 109 0.26 4.52 -15.59
C ARG A 109 1.60 5.10 -16.03
N LEU A 110 2.69 4.83 -15.31
CA LEU A 110 4.02 5.31 -15.68
C LEU A 110 4.64 4.52 -16.84
N LEU A 111 3.96 3.48 -17.33
CA LEU A 111 4.43 2.62 -18.42
C LEU A 111 3.92 3.03 -19.80
N SER A 112 2.96 3.95 -19.89
CA SER A 112 2.35 4.39 -21.15
C SER A 112 3.04 5.64 -21.71
N SER A 113 4.14 5.44 -22.44
CA SER A 113 4.78 6.50 -23.25
C SER A 113 4.83 6.16 -24.75
N THR A 114 3.91 5.33 -25.22
CA THR A 114 3.63 5.14 -26.65
C THR A 114 2.22 5.68 -26.92
N PRO A 115 1.97 6.49 -27.97
CA PRO A 115 0.61 6.86 -28.35
C PRO A 115 -0.21 5.59 -28.45
N VAL A 116 -1.33 5.55 -27.75
CA VAL A 116 -2.27 4.44 -27.82
C VAL A 116 -2.81 4.41 -29.24
N GLY A 117 -2.23 3.56 -30.08
CA GLY A 117 -2.93 3.03 -31.23
C GLY A 117 -4.05 2.17 -30.67
N ASP A 118 -5.29 2.62 -30.87
CA ASP A 118 -6.51 1.90 -30.56
C ASP A 118 -6.44 0.49 -31.13
N ASN A 119 -6.06 -0.45 -30.27
CA ASN A 119 -6.32 -1.85 -30.42
C ASN A 119 -6.83 -2.32 -29.07
N HIS A 120 -8.09 -1.98 -28.79
CA HIS A 120 -8.94 -2.65 -27.82
C HIS A 120 -8.99 -4.14 -28.15
N ARG A 121 -7.93 -4.87 -27.79
CA ARG A 121 -7.95 -6.31 -27.75
C ARG A 121 -8.69 -6.65 -26.48
N LYS A 122 -9.98 -6.96 -26.67
CA LYS A 122 -10.92 -7.41 -25.65
C LYS A 122 -10.20 -8.32 -24.67
N TRP A 123 -10.00 -7.82 -23.45
CA TRP A 123 -9.71 -8.69 -22.32
C TRP A 123 -10.85 -9.68 -22.25
N GLY A 124 -10.53 -10.96 -22.31
CA GLY A 124 -11.51 -12.04 -22.29
C GLY A 124 -12.53 -11.81 -21.18
N GLU A 125 -13.79 -11.89 -21.59
CA GLU A 125 -14.94 -12.36 -20.84
C GLU A 125 -14.77 -12.46 -19.32
N GLN A 126 -15.41 -11.51 -18.65
CA GLN A 126 -15.93 -11.57 -17.30
C GLN A 126 -14.96 -12.03 -16.19
N CYS A 127 -14.40 -11.05 -15.49
CA CYS A 127 -14.39 -11.15 -14.03
C CYS A 127 -15.86 -11.00 -13.58
N GLU A 128 -16.60 -12.10 -13.53
CA GLU A 128 -17.84 -12.15 -12.75
C GLU A 128 -17.43 -12.06 -11.29
N ILE A 129 -17.68 -10.89 -10.69
CA ILE A 129 -17.73 -10.75 -9.24
C ILE A 129 -18.85 -11.69 -8.78
N LYS A 130 -18.49 -12.88 -8.28
CA LYS A 130 -19.47 -13.89 -7.83
C LYS A 130 -20.38 -13.37 -6.72
N GLU A 131 -19.94 -12.38 -5.95
CA GLU A 131 -20.79 -11.66 -4.99
C GLU A 131 -20.33 -10.21 -4.89
N VAL A 132 -21.25 -9.26 -5.14
CA VAL A 132 -21.04 -7.84 -4.87
C VAL A 132 -20.59 -7.71 -3.40
N PRO A 133 -19.43 -7.12 -3.09
CA PRO A 133 -19.05 -6.91 -1.71
C PRO A 133 -20.14 -6.07 -1.04
N THR A 134 -20.79 -6.64 -0.02
CA THR A 134 -21.78 -5.93 0.77
C THR A 134 -21.17 -4.64 1.30
N THR A 135 -21.89 -3.53 1.18
CA THR A 135 -21.49 -2.24 1.75
C THR A 135 -21.21 -2.43 3.24
N VAL A 136 -19.94 -2.36 3.63
CA VAL A 136 -19.51 -2.44 5.03
C VAL A 136 -20.00 -1.18 5.73
N THR A 137 -20.91 -1.37 6.67
CA THR A 137 -21.49 -0.29 7.47
C THR A 137 -20.60 0.03 8.67
N SER A 138 -20.82 1.19 9.32
CA SER A 138 -20.12 1.53 10.56
C SER A 138 -20.37 0.50 11.69
N GLN A 139 -21.45 -0.27 11.63
CA GLN A 139 -21.76 -1.33 12.59
C GLN A 139 -20.86 -2.56 12.39
N ASP A 140 -20.51 -2.89 11.14
CA ASP A 140 -19.60 -3.99 10.83
C ASP A 140 -18.18 -3.73 11.35
N TYR A 141 -17.74 -2.46 11.31
CA TYR A 141 -16.49 -2.03 11.94
C TYR A 141 -16.52 -2.21 13.47
N LEU A 142 -17.63 -1.87 14.11
CA LEU A 142 -17.77 -2.03 15.55
C LEU A 142 -17.79 -3.50 15.97
N ALA A 143 -18.35 -4.40 15.15
CA ALA A 143 -18.32 -5.84 15.41
C ALA A 143 -16.90 -6.44 15.34
N VAL A 144 -16.10 -6.01 14.37
CA VAL A 144 -14.68 -6.40 14.28
C VAL A 144 -13.90 -5.91 15.50
N ILE A 145 -14.12 -4.65 15.90
CA ILE A 145 -13.48 -4.08 17.09
C ILE A 145 -13.93 -4.81 18.36
N SER A 146 -15.23 -5.12 18.51
CA SER A 146 -15.70 -5.84 19.70
C SER A 146 -15.08 -7.23 19.80
N ASN A 147 -14.99 -7.98 18.69
CA ASN A 147 -14.39 -9.32 18.69
C ASN A 147 -12.90 -9.29 19.06
N THR A 148 -12.17 -8.21 18.72
CA THR A 148 -10.77 -8.06 19.16
C THR A 148 -10.60 -7.65 20.63
N LEU A 149 -11.65 -7.13 21.26
CA LEU A 149 -11.61 -6.69 22.66
C LEU A 149 -12.11 -7.77 23.64
N VAL A 150 -12.87 -8.76 23.17
CA VAL A 150 -13.42 -9.85 24.00
C VAL A 150 -12.34 -10.80 24.52
N ASP A 151 -11.25 -10.99 23.76
CA ASP A 151 -10.11 -11.84 24.15
C ASP A 151 -8.99 -11.08 24.89
N ASN A 152 -9.31 -9.92 25.47
CA ASN A 152 -8.37 -9.19 26.33
C ASN A 152 -8.74 -9.40 27.82
N PRO A 153 -7.87 -10.02 28.63
CA PRO A 153 -8.15 -10.27 30.05
C PRO A 153 -8.48 -8.99 30.82
N VAL A 154 -7.91 -7.84 30.44
CA VAL A 154 -8.20 -6.54 31.04
C VAL A 154 -9.66 -6.11 30.79
N VAL A 155 -10.18 -6.34 29.59
CA VAL A 155 -11.56 -5.97 29.21
C VAL A 155 -12.59 -6.85 29.93
N ASN A 156 -12.27 -8.14 30.13
CA ASN A 156 -13.10 -9.04 30.91
C ASN A 156 -13.13 -8.67 32.40
N THR A 157 -12.00 -8.31 32.99
CA THR A 157 -11.95 -7.83 34.39
C THR A 157 -12.74 -6.53 34.57
N VAL A 158 -12.59 -5.57 33.65
CA VAL A 158 -13.34 -4.31 33.68
C VAL A 158 -14.84 -4.55 33.50
N SER A 159 -15.23 -5.43 32.59
CA SER A 159 -16.65 -5.78 32.36
C SER A 159 -17.30 -6.46 33.56
N GLN A 160 -16.57 -7.38 34.23
CA GLN A 160 -17.04 -7.99 35.48
C GLN A 160 -17.20 -6.97 36.60
N HIS A 161 -16.28 -6.01 36.71
CA HIS A 161 -16.34 -4.95 37.71
C HIS A 161 -17.52 -4.00 37.46
N ILE A 162 -17.74 -3.59 36.21
CA ILE A 162 -18.86 -2.73 35.82
C ILE A 162 -20.21 -3.42 36.06
N ARG A 163 -20.33 -4.73 35.75
CA ARG A 163 -21.55 -5.49 36.07
C ARG A 163 -21.81 -5.59 37.57
N LYS A 164 -20.75 -5.73 38.37
CA LYS A 164 -20.85 -5.74 39.85
C LYS A 164 -21.34 -4.40 40.39
N LEU A 165 -20.83 -3.29 39.84
CA LEU A 165 -21.26 -1.94 40.18
C LEU A 165 -22.68 -1.60 39.68
N ALA A 166 -23.11 -2.20 38.57
CA ALA A 166 -24.46 -2.02 38.03
C ALA A 166 -25.52 -2.88 38.78
N GLY A 167 -25.13 -4.03 39.34
CA GLY A 167 -26.01 -4.87 40.15
C GLY A 167 -26.31 -4.31 41.56
N ASP A 168 -25.41 -3.47 42.08
CA ASP A 168 -25.51 -2.92 43.45
C ASP A 168 -26.45 -1.71 43.57
N LYS A 169 -27.03 -1.23 42.46
CA LYS A 169 -27.99 -0.10 42.44
C LYS A 169 -29.46 -0.51 42.55
N SER A 170 -29.78 -1.77 42.84
CA SER A 170 -31.17 -2.26 42.89
C SER A 170 -31.75 -2.53 44.28
N GLN A 171 -31.04 -2.24 45.38
CA GLN A 171 -31.63 -2.29 46.72
C GLN A 171 -31.32 -1.02 47.52
N GLY A 172 -32.24 -0.06 47.48
CA GLY A 172 -32.13 1.16 48.27
C GLY A 172 -33.25 2.15 47.99
N LYS A 173 -34.52 1.73 48.17
CA LYS A 173 -35.66 2.60 48.53
C LYS A 173 -36.95 1.79 48.61
N THR A 174 -37.43 1.54 49.82
CA THR A 174 -38.84 1.66 50.24
C THR A 174 -38.89 1.61 51.77
N GLU A 175 -39.33 2.74 52.31
CA GLU A 175 -39.93 3.01 53.65
C GLU A 175 -39.14 2.72 54.93
#